data_AF-A0A0A2T4V8-F1
#
_entry.id   AF-A0A0A2T4V8-F1
#
_cell.length_a   1.000
_cell.length_b   1.000
_cell.length_c   1.000
_cell.angle_alpha   90.00
_cell.angle_beta   90.00
_cell.angle_gamma   90.00
#
_symmetry.space_group_name_H-M   'P 1'
#
loop_
_entity.id
_entity.type
_entity.pdbx_description
1 polymer ?
#
loop_
_entity_poly.entity_id
_entity_poly.type
_entity_poly.pdbx_seq_one_letter_code
_entity_poly.pdbx_strand_id
1 'polypeptide(L)'
;MNQFIKEEEKWRLYIDRDRQYQGKNAFENEPGYMKAMLEAHDYMLTTLEQRLTPQYIKTLRAKAINKVGALVSNVTEFRDKDSTAFFGITKNTSSIGGIKEFILNQYIEPKHTYNLEECLKNNYIIRGLYPGKGTVSPRGDVFNSWAQDRYRGYKITPKDIETLPEEERKIYEDASQNIIGLENIYEFASKQTIMDYIKTKIFLNKIIKNNLFDDLCKSIYAFPMGVIGFSFVADTLSLEEIESRVQAIINEYYKEISAAATSDEKLIAIVKLVQGLEQLHPFEDANCRTFCMLLLNRELIANHLEPTMVRDPNFFDLKSQSELVTLIKEGQQHLKQYQPDNQQPIQSVSELESTKQIYYKVGIEPIEEEPQSLNKPLPDNDLQKEIKKPEEQQSALSQLESRTNYDDLRENIRQECKQLLEQLENTAWGPNDHYLNEFIVEKNDMLMKDQELYSNYVKLNQEIKAALDAMRSPEMNAVKKEVDRLEKKTQNFFSQGNKRNANLIKQAVFEVPLLERNQVFSNQQNQNVQKVREALASEVYKGRDKVVTSFLNVQQSIETQIKIESQIENPPSESLKMK
;
A
#
# COMPACT_ATOMS: atom_id res chain seq x y z
N MET A 1 21.43 -14.99 -2.55
CA MET A 1 20.94 -13.60 -2.56
C MET A 1 21.67 -12.73 -3.58
N ASN A 2 23.00 -12.62 -3.52
CA ASN A 2 23.79 -11.70 -4.36
C ASN A 2 23.71 -11.97 -5.88
N GLN A 3 23.11 -13.07 -6.32
CA GLN A 3 22.79 -13.32 -7.73
C GLN A 3 21.53 -12.56 -8.21
N PHE A 4 20.65 -12.16 -7.28
CA PHE A 4 19.34 -11.58 -7.60
C PHE A 4 19.30 -10.06 -7.47
N ILE A 5 20.14 -9.47 -6.63
CA ILE A 5 20.15 -8.02 -6.38
C ILE A 5 21.54 -7.55 -5.94
N LYS A 6 21.92 -6.35 -6.36
CA LYS A 6 23.12 -5.65 -5.88
C LYS A 6 23.03 -5.43 -4.37
N GLU A 7 24.17 -5.47 -3.68
CA GLU A 7 24.22 -5.38 -2.22
C GLU A 7 23.61 -4.07 -1.70
N GLU A 8 23.94 -2.98 -2.37
CA GLU A 8 23.49 -1.62 -2.10
C GLU A 8 21.99 -1.40 -2.36
N GLU A 9 21.32 -2.31 -3.07
CA GLU A 9 19.90 -2.24 -3.42
C GLU A 9 19.01 -3.17 -2.59
N LYS A 10 19.57 -4.02 -1.72
CA LYS A 10 18.81 -4.98 -0.88
C LYS A 10 17.69 -4.35 -0.06
N TRP A 11 17.85 -3.10 0.35
CA TRP A 11 16.85 -2.35 1.12
C TRP A 11 15.50 -2.24 0.40
N ARG A 12 15.48 -2.31 -0.94
CA ARG A 12 14.26 -2.23 -1.76
C ARG A 12 13.29 -3.39 -1.54
N LEU A 13 13.77 -4.53 -1.04
CA LEU A 13 12.91 -5.65 -0.67
C LEU A 13 12.06 -5.36 0.57
N TYR A 14 12.41 -4.31 1.32
CA TYR A 14 11.86 -3.98 2.63
C TYR A 14 11.23 -2.58 2.68
N ILE A 15 11.07 -1.95 1.51
CA ILE A 15 10.33 -0.71 1.32
C ILE A 15 9.32 -0.96 0.21
N ASP A 16 8.06 -0.61 0.47
CA ASP A 16 6.97 -0.59 -0.51
C ASP A 16 7.51 -0.01 -1.83
N ARG A 17 7.32 -0.71 -2.95
CA ARG A 17 7.82 -0.22 -4.25
C ARG A 17 7.38 1.22 -4.52
N ASP A 18 6.12 1.52 -4.21
CA ASP A 18 5.51 2.84 -4.38
C ASP A 18 6.13 3.92 -3.46
N ARG A 19 7.08 3.57 -2.58
CA ARG A 19 7.84 4.50 -1.73
C ARG A 19 9.35 4.44 -1.97
N GLN A 20 9.84 3.55 -2.83
CA GLN A 20 11.28 3.40 -3.05
C GLN A 20 11.93 4.66 -3.65
N TYR A 21 11.17 5.53 -4.32
CA TYR A 21 11.68 6.83 -4.79
C TYR A 21 12.16 7.75 -3.65
N GLN A 22 11.75 7.48 -2.40
CA GLN A 22 12.21 8.18 -1.20
C GLN A 22 13.56 7.64 -0.69
N GLY A 23 14.10 6.59 -1.33
CA GLY A 23 15.35 5.94 -0.97
C GLY A 23 15.25 5.05 0.26
N LYS A 24 16.40 4.51 0.69
CA LYS A 24 16.52 3.57 1.82
C LYS A 24 16.04 4.11 3.17
N ASN A 25 15.85 5.43 3.29
CA ASN A 25 15.43 6.11 4.51
C ASN A 25 13.91 6.41 4.54
N ALA A 26 13.13 5.91 3.58
CA ALA A 26 11.68 6.21 3.47
C ALA A 26 10.88 5.95 4.76
N PHE A 27 11.35 5.00 5.59
CA PHE A 27 10.72 4.61 6.84
C PHE A 27 11.53 4.95 8.10
N GLU A 28 12.55 5.82 8.01
CA GLU A 28 13.33 6.24 9.19
C GLU A 28 12.59 7.30 10.06
N ASN A 29 11.32 7.57 9.76
CA ASN A 29 10.37 8.10 10.75
C ASN A 29 10.13 7.08 11.89
N GLU A 30 10.50 5.82 11.70
CA GLU A 30 10.74 4.81 12.73
C GLU A 30 12.24 4.52 12.82
N PRO A 31 12.99 5.26 13.66
CA PRO A 31 14.44 5.19 13.68
C PRO A 31 14.96 3.77 13.87
N GLY A 32 15.83 3.30 12.97
CA GLY A 32 16.41 1.96 13.01
C GLY A 32 15.63 0.91 12.21
N TYR A 33 14.52 1.28 11.56
CA TYR A 33 13.71 0.39 10.71
C TYR A 33 14.57 -0.43 9.75
N MET A 34 15.35 0.24 8.89
CA MET A 34 16.06 -0.46 7.81
C MET A 34 17.16 -1.35 8.37
N LYS A 35 17.81 -0.91 9.44
CA LYS A 35 18.85 -1.70 10.13
C LYS A 35 18.29 -3.01 10.68
N ALA A 36 17.12 -2.97 11.32
CA ALA A 36 16.47 -4.15 11.87
C ALA A 36 15.98 -5.11 10.77
N MET A 37 15.42 -4.57 9.68
CA MET A 37 15.02 -5.37 8.52
C MET A 37 16.21 -6.10 7.87
N LEU A 38 17.37 -5.44 7.74
CA LEU A 38 18.58 -6.07 7.22
C LEU A 38 19.17 -7.11 8.20
N GLU A 39 19.09 -6.89 9.52
CA GLU A 39 19.46 -7.93 10.50
C GLU A 39 18.57 -9.18 10.38
N ALA A 40 17.26 -8.98 10.20
CA ALA A 40 16.32 -10.07 9.98
C ALA A 40 16.55 -10.78 8.64
N HIS A 41 16.91 -10.03 7.59
CA HIS A 41 17.34 -10.58 6.29
C HIS A 41 18.55 -11.52 6.44
N ASP A 42 19.59 -11.10 7.15
CA ASP A 42 20.78 -11.94 7.35
C ASP A 42 20.42 -13.22 8.14
N TYR A 43 19.55 -13.09 9.14
CA TYR A 43 19.05 -14.26 9.85
C TYR A 43 18.26 -15.20 8.96
N MET A 44 17.34 -14.70 8.12
CA MET A 44 16.53 -15.56 7.26
C MET A 44 17.40 -16.30 6.23
N LEU A 45 18.45 -15.64 5.70
CA LEU A 45 19.38 -16.26 4.74
C LEU A 45 20.26 -17.33 5.39
N THR A 46 20.73 -17.11 6.62
CA THR A 46 21.55 -18.08 7.36
C THR A 46 20.74 -19.27 7.91
N THR A 47 19.41 -19.20 7.82
CA THR A 47 18.48 -20.22 8.34
C THR A 47 17.51 -20.74 7.28
N LEU A 48 17.83 -20.63 5.99
CA LEU A 48 16.95 -21.08 4.89
C LEU A 48 16.55 -22.56 5.00
N GLU A 49 17.49 -23.42 5.38
CA GLU A 49 17.28 -24.88 5.54
C GLU A 49 16.48 -25.24 6.80
N GLN A 50 16.32 -24.31 7.74
CA GLN A 50 15.53 -24.55 8.95
C GLN A 50 14.04 -24.62 8.58
N ARG A 51 13.29 -25.56 9.16
CA ARG A 51 11.84 -25.57 9.00
C ARG A 51 11.19 -24.42 9.79
N LEU A 52 10.13 -23.87 9.23
CA LEU A 52 9.29 -22.90 9.90
C LEU A 52 8.64 -23.53 11.14
N THR A 53 8.67 -22.77 12.23
CA THR A 53 7.99 -23.06 13.49
C THR A 53 7.47 -21.74 14.07
N PRO A 54 6.51 -21.77 15.00
CA PRO A 54 6.13 -20.60 15.78
C PRO A 54 7.34 -19.86 16.38
N GLN A 55 8.29 -20.60 16.97
CA GLN A 55 9.50 -20.03 17.54
C GLN A 55 10.40 -19.35 16.49
N TYR A 56 10.49 -19.91 15.28
CA TYR A 56 11.21 -19.27 14.18
C TYR A 56 10.58 -17.92 13.83
N ILE A 57 9.25 -17.87 13.70
CA ILE A 57 8.52 -16.64 13.38
C ILE A 57 8.73 -15.57 14.47
N LYS A 58 8.63 -15.94 15.75
CA LYS A 58 8.93 -15.03 16.87
C LYS A 58 10.36 -14.48 16.81
N THR A 59 11.33 -15.34 16.50
CA THR A 59 12.74 -14.94 16.37
C THR A 59 12.96 -14.01 15.17
N LEU A 60 12.35 -14.30 14.02
CA LEU A 60 12.43 -13.47 12.83
C LEU A 60 11.86 -12.08 13.09
N ARG A 61 10.68 -11.98 13.72
CA ARG A 61 10.10 -10.69 14.12
C ARG A 61 10.99 -9.96 15.10
N ALA A 62 11.46 -10.62 16.15
CA ALA A 62 12.30 -9.99 17.17
C ALA A 62 13.53 -9.28 16.57
N LYS A 63 14.09 -9.84 15.48
CA LYS A 63 15.15 -9.20 14.71
C LYS A 63 14.64 -8.02 13.88
N ALA A 64 13.50 -8.17 13.21
CA ALA A 64 12.88 -7.14 12.38
C ALA A 64 12.46 -5.88 13.16
N ILE A 65 12.29 -5.98 14.49
CA ILE A 65 11.95 -4.87 15.37
C ILE A 65 13.07 -4.44 16.32
N ASN A 66 14.25 -5.05 16.23
CA ASN A 66 15.34 -4.81 17.17
C ASN A 66 15.80 -3.35 17.14
N LYS A 67 15.56 -2.63 18.25
CA LYS A 67 15.89 -1.19 18.42
C LYS A 67 15.22 -0.26 17.41
N VAL A 68 14.06 -0.65 16.86
CA VAL A 68 13.24 0.24 16.04
C VAL A 68 12.46 1.17 16.98
N GLY A 69 12.54 2.48 16.73
CA GLY A 69 11.77 3.49 17.44
C GLY A 69 10.33 3.58 16.93
N ALA A 70 9.43 4.14 17.75
CA ALA A 70 8.04 4.44 17.39
C ALA A 70 7.16 3.24 17.00
N LEU A 71 7.54 2.01 17.39
CA LEU A 71 6.66 0.85 17.33
C LEU A 71 5.50 0.97 18.30
N VAL A 72 4.35 0.43 17.91
CA VAL A 72 3.19 0.28 18.81
C VAL A 72 3.54 -0.71 19.92
N SER A 73 4.33 -1.75 19.60
CA SER A 73 4.77 -2.74 20.58
C SER A 73 6.13 -3.36 20.27
N ASN A 74 6.95 -3.48 21.31
CA ASN A 74 8.24 -4.18 21.30
C ASN A 74 8.14 -5.62 21.84
N VAL A 75 6.94 -6.11 22.19
CA VAL A 75 6.74 -7.46 22.71
C VAL A 75 7.03 -8.46 21.61
N THR A 76 7.98 -9.38 21.82
CA THR A 76 8.42 -10.36 20.80
C THR A 76 7.56 -11.62 20.74
N GLU A 77 6.79 -11.88 21.78
CA GLU A 77 5.84 -13.00 21.82
C GLU A 77 4.62 -12.71 20.94
N PHE A 78 3.87 -13.76 20.62
CA PHE A 78 2.54 -13.57 20.08
C PHE A 78 1.66 -12.87 21.11
N ARG A 79 0.69 -12.14 20.60
CA ARG A 79 -0.35 -11.52 21.42
C ARG A 79 -1.22 -12.58 22.08
N ASP A 80 -1.81 -12.21 23.20
CA ASP A 80 -2.75 -13.04 23.96
C ASP A 80 -4.14 -12.41 23.98
N LYS A 81 -5.00 -12.92 24.85
CA LYS A 81 -6.40 -12.49 24.97
C LYS A 81 -6.56 -11.04 25.43
N ASP A 82 -5.55 -10.49 26.10
CA ASP A 82 -5.59 -9.13 26.65
C ASP A 82 -5.12 -8.10 25.62
N SER A 83 -4.68 -8.57 24.43
CA SER A 83 -4.16 -7.75 23.35
C SER A 83 -4.95 -7.93 22.05
N THR A 84 -5.64 -6.87 21.65
CA THR A 84 -6.39 -6.80 20.39
C THR A 84 -5.66 -5.94 19.38
N ALA A 85 -5.64 -6.39 18.12
CA ALA A 85 -5.17 -5.59 16.99
C ALA A 85 -6.35 -5.16 16.11
N PHE A 86 -6.35 -3.88 15.74
CA PHE A 86 -7.31 -3.27 14.83
C PHE A 86 -6.57 -2.55 13.72
N PHE A 87 -6.94 -2.78 12.47
CA PHE A 87 -6.36 -2.06 11.35
C PHE A 87 -7.38 -1.78 10.26
N GLY A 88 -7.19 -0.65 9.59
CA GLY A 88 -8.08 -0.18 8.54
C GLY A 88 -7.76 -0.85 7.22
N ILE A 89 -8.76 -1.45 6.59
CA ILE A 89 -8.70 -1.90 5.20
C ILE A 89 -9.29 -0.82 4.31
N THR A 90 -8.61 -0.53 3.22
CA THR A 90 -9.03 0.46 2.22
C THR A 90 -9.53 -0.24 0.96
N LYS A 91 -10.26 0.48 0.11
CA LYS A 91 -10.63 -0.01 -1.23
C LYS A 91 -9.38 -0.39 -2.05
N ASN A 92 -8.28 0.35 -1.88
CA ASN A 92 -7.04 0.12 -2.62
C ASN A 92 -6.34 -1.18 -2.19
N THR A 93 -6.46 -1.55 -0.91
CA THR A 93 -5.84 -2.76 -0.34
C THR A 93 -6.74 -3.99 -0.35
N SER A 94 -7.90 -3.91 -1.01
CA SER A 94 -8.87 -5.00 -1.12
C SER A 94 -9.32 -5.24 -2.56
N SER A 95 -9.98 -6.36 -2.80
CA SER A 95 -10.67 -6.68 -4.04
C SER A 95 -11.94 -7.47 -3.77
N ILE A 96 -12.82 -7.56 -4.77
CA ILE A 96 -14.00 -8.44 -4.69
C ILE A 96 -13.57 -9.90 -4.47
N GLY A 97 -12.52 -10.35 -5.15
CA GLY A 97 -12.00 -11.71 -5.03
C GLY A 97 -11.47 -12.01 -3.63
N GLY A 98 -10.67 -11.11 -3.06
CA GLY A 98 -10.12 -11.31 -1.71
C GLY A 98 -11.16 -11.17 -0.61
N ILE A 99 -12.15 -10.27 -0.75
CA ILE A 99 -13.31 -10.23 0.15
C ILE A 99 -14.07 -11.57 0.11
N LYS A 100 -14.29 -12.10 -1.10
CA LYS A 100 -14.97 -13.40 -1.29
C LYS A 100 -14.20 -14.53 -0.60
N GLU A 101 -12.90 -14.65 -0.85
CA GLU A 101 -12.05 -15.67 -0.22
C GLU A 101 -12.02 -15.53 1.31
N PHE A 102 -11.91 -14.30 1.82
CA PHE A 102 -11.96 -14.05 3.26
C PHE A 102 -13.27 -14.52 3.88
N ILE A 103 -14.41 -14.16 3.29
CA ILE A 103 -15.73 -14.54 3.81
C ILE A 103 -15.90 -16.07 3.82
N LEU A 104 -15.51 -16.72 2.72
CA LEU A 104 -15.57 -18.17 2.62
C LEU A 104 -14.72 -18.82 3.71
N ASN A 105 -13.46 -18.38 3.86
CA ASN A 105 -12.51 -18.95 4.81
C ASN A 105 -12.81 -18.63 6.29
N GLN A 106 -13.58 -17.58 6.59
CA GLN A 106 -13.90 -17.19 7.96
C GLN A 106 -15.27 -17.71 8.43
N TYR A 107 -16.27 -17.73 7.56
CA TYR A 107 -17.67 -17.96 7.97
C TYR A 107 -18.32 -19.20 7.34
N ILE A 108 -17.94 -19.59 6.12
CA ILE A 108 -18.64 -20.65 5.38
C ILE A 108 -17.90 -21.99 5.51
N GLU A 109 -16.61 -21.98 5.23
CA GLU A 109 -15.72 -23.13 5.28
C GLU A 109 -14.50 -22.82 6.15
N PRO A 110 -14.70 -22.50 7.45
CA PRO A 110 -13.60 -22.12 8.31
C PRO A 110 -12.63 -23.30 8.49
N LYS A 111 -11.38 -23.09 8.07
CA LYS A 111 -10.29 -24.05 8.33
C LYS A 111 -10.05 -24.23 9.83
N HIS A 112 -10.32 -23.19 10.62
CA HIS A 112 -10.25 -23.19 12.07
C HIS A 112 -11.59 -22.70 12.62
N THR A 113 -12.38 -23.63 13.17
CA THR A 113 -13.63 -23.29 13.84
C THR A 113 -13.36 -22.66 15.21
N TYR A 114 -14.27 -21.79 15.65
CA TYR A 114 -14.23 -21.24 17.01
C TYR A 114 -14.97 -22.17 17.95
N ASN A 115 -14.38 -22.44 19.11
CA ASN A 115 -15.11 -22.98 20.25
C ASN A 115 -15.88 -21.83 20.91
N LEU A 116 -17.14 -21.63 20.50
CA LEU A 116 -17.91 -20.45 20.91
C LEU A 116 -18.20 -20.41 22.42
N GLU A 117 -18.33 -21.58 23.07
CA GLU A 117 -18.50 -21.66 24.53
C GLU A 117 -17.24 -21.18 25.25
N GLU A 118 -16.08 -21.63 24.78
CA GLU A 118 -14.79 -21.18 25.31
C GLU A 118 -14.53 -19.70 25.06
N CYS A 119 -14.92 -19.20 23.87
CA CYS A 119 -14.82 -17.78 23.56
C CYS A 119 -15.67 -16.96 24.52
N LEU A 120 -16.92 -17.38 24.76
CA LEU A 120 -17.82 -16.70 25.69
C LEU A 120 -17.29 -16.73 27.12
N LYS A 121 -16.79 -17.88 27.57
CA LYS A 121 -16.26 -18.08 28.92
C LYS A 121 -15.03 -17.24 29.21
N ASN A 122 -14.15 -17.07 28.22
CA ASN A 122 -12.86 -16.38 28.39
C ASN A 122 -12.86 -14.94 27.85
N ASN A 123 -14.00 -14.43 27.39
CA ASN A 123 -14.15 -13.12 26.75
C ASN A 123 -13.26 -12.95 25.51
N TYR A 124 -13.16 -13.99 24.68
CA TYR A 124 -12.45 -13.93 23.41
C TYR A 124 -13.25 -13.20 22.35
N ILE A 125 -12.57 -12.36 21.58
CA ILE A 125 -13.10 -11.64 20.43
C ILE A 125 -12.90 -12.52 19.19
N ILE A 126 -13.94 -12.64 18.37
CA ILE A 126 -13.89 -13.35 17.09
C ILE A 126 -13.59 -12.34 15.98
N ARG A 127 -12.62 -12.68 15.12
CA ARG A 127 -12.27 -11.88 13.94
C ARG A 127 -13.47 -11.61 13.04
N GLY A 128 -13.52 -10.39 12.54
CA GLY A 128 -14.50 -10.00 11.53
C GLY A 128 -14.17 -8.67 10.83
N LEU A 129 -15.08 -8.28 9.93
CA LEU A 129 -15.04 -7.00 9.21
C LEU A 129 -16.08 -6.07 9.80
N TYR A 130 -15.64 -4.93 10.33
CA TYR A 130 -16.50 -3.97 11.01
C TYR A 130 -16.51 -2.62 10.27
N PRO A 131 -17.66 -1.93 10.20
CA PRO A 131 -17.72 -0.61 9.60
C PRO A 131 -17.09 0.45 10.52
N GLY A 132 -16.25 1.33 9.97
CA GLY A 132 -15.67 2.48 10.68
C GLY A 132 -14.25 2.26 11.19
N LYS A 133 -13.74 3.17 12.04
CA LYS A 133 -12.37 3.10 12.62
C LYS A 133 -12.37 2.43 13.99
N GLY A 134 -11.67 1.30 14.11
CA GLY A 134 -10.96 0.90 15.32
C GLY A 134 -11.76 0.43 16.53
N THR A 135 -13.06 0.10 16.39
CA THR A 135 -13.83 -0.48 17.50
C THR A 135 -14.86 -1.49 17.03
N VAL A 136 -15.04 -2.57 17.80
CA VAL A 136 -16.25 -3.40 17.72
C VAL A 136 -17.44 -2.50 18.02
N SER A 137 -18.36 -2.38 17.06
CA SER A 137 -19.49 -1.47 17.15
C SER A 137 -20.69 -2.19 17.77
N PRO A 138 -21.49 -1.53 18.64
CA PRO A 138 -22.82 -2.04 19.00
C PRO A 138 -23.75 -2.24 17.79
N ARG A 139 -23.41 -1.64 16.64
CA ARG A 139 -24.13 -1.82 15.37
C ARG A 139 -23.83 -3.17 14.70
N GLY A 140 -22.92 -3.94 15.27
CA GLY A 140 -22.46 -5.22 14.76
C GLY A 140 -21.41 -5.11 13.65
N ASP A 141 -21.08 -6.24 13.06
CA ASP A 141 -20.21 -6.34 11.89
C ASP A 141 -20.83 -5.71 10.63
N VAL A 142 -20.05 -5.68 9.54
CA VAL A 142 -20.49 -5.07 8.28
C VAL A 142 -21.78 -5.71 7.75
N PHE A 143 -21.93 -7.02 7.92
CA PHE A 143 -23.05 -7.80 7.40
C PHE A 143 -24.35 -7.47 8.14
N ASN A 144 -24.27 -7.30 9.47
CA ASN A 144 -25.41 -6.94 10.29
C ASN A 144 -25.99 -5.58 9.87
N SER A 145 -25.13 -4.59 9.62
CA SER A 145 -25.59 -3.27 9.16
C SER A 145 -26.25 -3.34 7.78
N TRP A 146 -25.82 -4.25 6.91
CA TRP A 146 -26.30 -4.35 5.52
C TRP A 146 -27.55 -5.18 5.34
N ALA A 147 -27.73 -6.18 6.20
CA ALA A 147 -29.00 -6.85 6.35
C ALA A 147 -30.13 -5.87 6.68
N GLN A 148 -29.83 -4.68 7.25
CA GLN A 148 -30.84 -3.65 7.51
C GLN A 148 -31.11 -2.71 6.33
N ASP A 149 -30.26 -2.67 5.29
CA ASP A 149 -30.40 -1.69 4.21
C ASP A 149 -30.58 -2.33 2.83
N ARG A 150 -29.49 -2.79 2.20
CA ARG A 150 -29.54 -3.35 0.83
C ARG A 150 -30.16 -4.76 0.79
N TYR A 151 -30.04 -5.51 1.88
CA TYR A 151 -30.49 -6.89 1.97
C TYR A 151 -31.61 -7.07 3.01
N ARG A 152 -32.52 -6.09 3.14
CA ARG A 152 -33.64 -6.09 4.11
C ARG A 152 -34.45 -7.38 4.14
N GLY A 153 -34.68 -8.00 2.97
CA GLY A 153 -35.39 -9.28 2.85
C GLY A 153 -34.67 -10.46 3.51
N TYR A 154 -33.39 -10.31 3.84
CA TYR A 154 -32.52 -11.32 4.44
C TYR A 154 -32.17 -11.02 5.89
N LYS A 155 -32.84 -10.03 6.51
CA LYS A 155 -32.68 -9.72 7.94
C LYS A 155 -32.82 -10.98 8.80
N ILE A 156 -31.94 -11.10 9.79
CA ILE A 156 -32.02 -12.19 10.77
C ILE A 156 -33.18 -11.92 11.71
N THR A 157 -34.08 -12.89 11.81
CA THR A 157 -35.26 -12.89 12.67
C THR A 157 -35.05 -13.82 13.86
N PRO A 158 -35.81 -13.68 14.96
CA PRO A 158 -35.78 -14.63 16.07
C PRO A 158 -35.99 -16.09 15.62
N LYS A 159 -36.88 -16.31 14.64
CA LYS A 159 -37.12 -17.64 14.08
C LYS A 159 -35.88 -18.25 13.43
N ASP A 160 -35.01 -17.44 12.84
CA ASP A 160 -33.76 -17.95 12.28
C ASP A 160 -32.80 -18.44 13.37
N ILE A 161 -32.76 -17.74 14.51
CA ILE A 161 -31.99 -18.15 15.70
C ILE A 161 -32.55 -19.46 16.28
N GLU A 162 -33.87 -19.65 16.29
CA GLU A 162 -34.51 -20.89 16.73
C GLU A 162 -34.10 -22.10 15.87
N THR A 163 -33.71 -21.89 14.61
CA THR A 163 -33.24 -22.97 13.71
C THR A 163 -31.79 -23.41 13.94
N LEU A 164 -31.04 -22.70 14.78
CA LEU A 164 -29.67 -23.09 15.13
C LEU A 164 -29.65 -24.42 15.89
N PRO A 165 -28.54 -25.17 15.81
CA PRO A 165 -28.27 -26.27 16.75
C PRO A 165 -28.42 -25.79 18.19
N GLU A 166 -28.93 -26.65 19.08
CA GLU A 166 -29.23 -26.33 20.48
C GLU A 166 -28.07 -25.62 21.19
N GLU A 167 -26.84 -26.13 20.99
CA GLU A 167 -25.62 -25.60 21.59
C GLU A 167 -25.31 -24.18 21.10
N GLU A 168 -25.33 -23.94 19.78
CA GLU A 168 -25.10 -22.61 19.21
C GLU A 168 -26.21 -21.63 19.64
N ARG A 169 -27.46 -22.08 19.72
CA ARG A 169 -28.59 -21.25 20.15
C ARG A 169 -28.43 -20.80 21.61
N LYS A 170 -28.08 -21.72 22.51
CA LYS A 170 -27.84 -21.41 23.91
C LYS A 170 -26.69 -20.40 24.08
N ILE A 171 -25.59 -20.59 23.37
CA ILE A 171 -24.45 -19.66 23.41
C ILE A 171 -24.87 -18.27 22.91
N TYR A 172 -25.67 -18.19 21.85
CA TYR A 172 -26.22 -16.93 21.36
C TYR A 172 -27.11 -16.24 22.42
N GLU A 173 -27.99 -17.01 23.07
CA GLU A 173 -28.86 -16.50 24.13
C GLU A 173 -28.02 -15.96 25.31
N ASP A 174 -27.05 -16.74 25.79
CA ASP A 174 -26.15 -16.35 26.89
C ASP A 174 -25.33 -15.11 26.55
N ALA A 175 -24.82 -15.00 25.31
CA ALA A 175 -24.09 -13.81 24.85
C ALA A 175 -25.00 -12.57 24.75
N SER A 176 -26.28 -12.76 24.42
CA SER A 176 -27.26 -11.66 24.30
C SER A 176 -27.76 -11.13 25.64
N GLN A 177 -27.69 -11.95 26.70
CA GLN A 177 -28.16 -11.58 28.03
C GLN A 177 -27.24 -10.53 28.67
N ASN A 178 -27.85 -9.49 29.23
CA ASN A 178 -27.18 -8.42 29.97
C ASN A 178 -26.07 -7.69 29.20
N ILE A 179 -26.04 -7.77 27.86
CA ILE A 179 -25.03 -7.06 27.06
C ILE A 179 -25.19 -5.53 27.17
N ILE A 180 -26.43 -5.06 27.34
CA ILE A 180 -26.75 -3.65 27.60
C ILE A 180 -26.36 -3.32 29.03
N GLY A 181 -25.43 -2.38 29.20
CA GLY A 181 -24.98 -1.91 30.52
C GLY A 181 -23.71 -2.58 31.04
N LEU A 182 -23.03 -3.41 30.24
CA LEU A 182 -21.70 -3.90 30.57
C LEU A 182 -20.69 -2.74 30.63
N GLU A 183 -20.03 -2.58 31.78
CA GLU A 183 -18.95 -1.61 31.95
C GLU A 183 -17.62 -2.13 31.40
N ASN A 184 -17.44 -3.45 31.33
CA ASN A 184 -16.25 -4.08 30.77
C ASN A 184 -16.34 -4.13 29.24
N ILE A 185 -15.53 -3.30 28.58
CA ILE A 185 -15.49 -3.19 27.12
C ILE A 185 -15.07 -4.48 26.41
N TYR A 186 -14.22 -5.32 27.03
CA TYR A 186 -13.78 -6.58 26.45
C TYR A 186 -14.85 -7.66 26.54
N GLU A 187 -15.56 -7.74 27.68
CA GLU A 187 -16.72 -8.64 27.82
C GLU A 187 -17.82 -8.26 26.81
N PHE A 188 -18.09 -6.95 26.69
CA PHE A 188 -19.01 -6.44 25.67
C PHE A 188 -18.57 -6.84 24.25
N ALA A 189 -17.32 -6.56 23.90
CA ALA A 189 -16.78 -6.86 22.58
C ALA A 189 -16.83 -8.36 22.26
N SER A 190 -16.44 -9.22 23.20
CA SER A 190 -16.52 -10.67 23.05
C SER A 190 -17.94 -11.13 22.76
N LYS A 191 -18.91 -10.79 23.63
CA LYS A 191 -20.32 -11.14 23.45
C LYS A 191 -20.87 -10.64 22.12
N GLN A 192 -20.55 -9.39 21.76
CA GLN A 192 -20.98 -8.79 20.49
C GLN A 192 -20.41 -9.55 19.29
N THR A 193 -19.11 -9.88 19.29
CA THR A 193 -18.46 -10.60 18.17
C THR A 193 -18.97 -12.04 18.02
N ILE A 194 -19.32 -12.72 19.12
CA ILE A 194 -19.96 -14.05 19.08
C ILE A 194 -21.34 -13.95 18.43
N MET A 195 -22.15 -12.97 18.85
CA MET A 195 -23.47 -12.76 18.27
C MET A 195 -23.39 -12.40 16.78
N ASP A 196 -22.43 -11.56 16.39
CA ASP A 196 -22.20 -11.17 14.99
C ASP A 196 -21.74 -12.37 14.16
N TYR A 197 -20.78 -13.17 14.64
CA TYR A 197 -20.32 -14.38 13.96
C TYR A 197 -21.48 -15.33 13.63
N ILE A 198 -22.34 -15.62 14.61
CA ILE A 198 -23.51 -16.51 14.42
C ILE A 198 -24.50 -15.89 13.42
N LYS A 199 -24.86 -14.60 13.59
CA LYS A 199 -25.79 -13.92 12.68
C LYS A 199 -25.27 -13.87 11.25
N THR A 200 -23.97 -13.65 11.08
CA THR A 200 -23.32 -13.58 9.77
C THR A 200 -23.32 -14.94 9.09
N LYS A 201 -23.06 -16.05 9.81
CA LYS A 201 -23.24 -17.40 9.24
C LYS A 201 -24.66 -17.62 8.71
N ILE A 202 -25.69 -17.30 9.49
CA ILE A 202 -27.09 -17.44 9.07
C ILE A 202 -27.38 -16.55 7.85
N PHE A 203 -26.94 -15.29 7.89
CA PHE A 203 -27.16 -14.32 6.82
C PHE A 203 -26.53 -14.80 5.52
N LEU A 204 -25.26 -15.20 5.56
CA LEU A 204 -24.54 -15.67 4.38
C LEU A 204 -25.15 -16.96 3.82
N ASN A 205 -25.62 -17.89 4.66
CA ASN A 205 -26.34 -19.07 4.18
C ASN A 205 -27.60 -18.70 3.39
N LYS A 206 -28.35 -17.69 3.83
CA LYS A 206 -29.50 -17.18 3.07
C LYS A 206 -29.06 -16.52 1.76
N ILE A 207 -28.02 -15.69 1.79
CA ILE A 207 -27.48 -14.99 0.62
C ILE A 207 -27.00 -16.00 -0.45
N ILE A 208 -26.23 -17.02 -0.03
CA ILE A 208 -25.73 -18.08 -0.91
C ILE A 208 -26.87 -18.89 -1.50
N LYS A 209 -27.86 -19.31 -0.68
CA LYS A 209 -29.04 -20.04 -1.15
C LYS A 209 -29.82 -19.28 -2.24
N ASN A 210 -29.74 -17.96 -2.26
CA ASN A 210 -30.41 -17.10 -3.24
C ASN A 210 -29.47 -16.59 -4.34
N ASN A 211 -28.25 -17.13 -4.47
CA ASN A 211 -27.25 -16.74 -5.48
C ASN A 211 -26.85 -15.25 -5.42
N LEU A 212 -26.89 -14.63 -4.24
CA LEU A 212 -26.57 -13.20 -4.06
C LEU A 212 -25.16 -12.95 -3.51
N PHE A 213 -24.33 -13.98 -3.42
CA PHE A 213 -23.03 -13.89 -2.73
C PHE A 213 -22.03 -12.99 -3.47
N ASP A 214 -21.97 -13.08 -4.79
CA ASP A 214 -21.10 -12.20 -5.59
C ASP A 214 -21.57 -10.74 -5.53
N ASP A 215 -22.88 -10.50 -5.55
CA ASP A 215 -23.46 -9.16 -5.40
C ASP A 215 -23.21 -8.58 -4.01
N LEU A 216 -23.20 -9.41 -2.97
CA LEU A 216 -22.78 -9.01 -1.63
C LEU A 216 -21.32 -8.57 -1.64
N CYS A 217 -20.41 -9.38 -2.19
CA CYS A 217 -18.98 -9.03 -2.24
C CYS A 217 -18.72 -7.76 -3.06
N LYS A 218 -19.39 -7.59 -4.20
CA LYS A 218 -19.36 -6.35 -5.00
C LYS A 218 -19.86 -5.17 -4.20
N SER A 219 -20.96 -5.35 -3.48
CA SER A 219 -21.48 -4.32 -2.60
C SER A 219 -20.42 -3.93 -1.58
N ILE A 220 -19.80 -4.90 -0.87
CA ILE A 220 -18.76 -4.67 0.17
C ILE A 220 -17.63 -3.85 -0.41
N TYR A 221 -17.12 -4.26 -1.56
CA TYR A 221 -16.08 -3.53 -2.26
C TYR A 221 -16.50 -2.10 -2.69
N ALA A 222 -17.74 -1.91 -3.12
CA ALA A 222 -18.25 -0.63 -3.60
C ALA A 222 -18.66 0.35 -2.49
N PHE A 223 -18.64 -0.08 -1.21
CA PHE A 223 -19.15 0.72 -0.11
C PHE A 223 -18.35 2.02 0.07
N PRO A 224 -18.99 3.20 -0.06
CA PRO A 224 -18.32 4.49 -0.03
C PRO A 224 -18.04 4.92 1.40
N MET A 225 -17.02 4.36 2.03
CA MET A 225 -16.61 4.72 3.39
C MET A 225 -15.36 5.59 3.37
N GLY A 226 -15.50 6.88 3.05
CA GLY A 226 -14.46 7.90 3.24
C GLY A 226 -13.01 7.44 2.96
N VAL A 227 -12.08 7.78 3.87
CA VAL A 227 -10.65 7.40 3.78
C VAL A 227 -10.38 5.98 4.31
N ILE A 228 -11.30 5.37 5.07
CA ILE A 228 -11.13 4.05 5.69
C ILE A 228 -12.37 3.19 5.40
N GLY A 229 -12.19 2.12 4.63
CA GLY A 229 -13.25 1.24 4.16
C GLY A 229 -13.86 0.41 5.29
N PHE A 230 -13.06 -0.49 5.87
CA PHE A 230 -13.44 -1.40 6.95
C PHE A 230 -12.37 -1.40 8.03
N SER A 231 -12.73 -1.78 9.25
CA SER A 231 -11.75 -2.21 10.25
C SER A 231 -11.74 -3.74 10.28
N PHE A 232 -10.55 -4.31 10.18
CA PHE A 232 -10.29 -5.69 10.51
C PHE A 232 -10.05 -5.78 12.02
N VAL A 233 -10.75 -6.69 12.68
CA VAL A 233 -10.56 -7.00 14.10
C VAL A 233 -9.87 -8.36 14.17
N ALA A 234 -8.71 -8.43 14.81
CA ALA A 234 -8.02 -9.70 15.04
C ALA A 234 -8.67 -10.45 16.23
N ASP A 235 -8.60 -11.78 16.23
CA ASP A 235 -9.16 -12.63 17.31
C ASP A 235 -8.55 -12.27 18.67
N THR A 236 -9.18 -12.34 19.85
CA THR A 236 -8.41 -12.33 21.12
C THR A 236 -8.44 -13.71 21.74
N LEU A 237 -7.40 -14.51 21.51
CA LEU A 237 -7.32 -15.90 21.95
C LEU A 237 -6.19 -16.08 22.96
N SER A 238 -6.14 -17.22 23.64
CA SER A 238 -4.98 -17.54 24.47
C SER A 238 -3.70 -17.58 23.62
N LEU A 239 -2.56 -17.40 24.27
CA LEU A 239 -1.26 -17.54 23.62
C LEU A 239 -1.12 -18.92 22.96
N GLU A 240 -1.55 -19.99 23.65
CA GLU A 240 -1.50 -21.35 23.11
C GLU A 240 -2.39 -21.52 21.87
N GLU A 241 -3.57 -20.89 21.85
CA GLU A 241 -4.47 -20.94 20.70
C GLU A 241 -3.91 -20.18 19.49
N ILE A 242 -3.33 -18.99 19.69
CA ILE A 242 -2.65 -18.26 18.60
C ILE A 242 -1.47 -19.09 18.07
N GLU A 243 -0.64 -19.65 18.96
CA GLU A 243 0.49 -20.49 18.58
C GLU A 243 0.05 -21.75 17.82
N SER A 244 -1.03 -22.39 18.26
CA SER A 244 -1.64 -23.54 17.58
C SER A 244 -2.14 -23.17 16.17
N ARG A 245 -2.79 -22.01 16.00
CA ARG A 245 -3.24 -21.52 14.68
C ARG A 245 -2.06 -21.22 13.76
N VAL A 246 -1.02 -20.56 14.27
CA VAL A 246 0.24 -20.35 13.52
C VAL A 246 0.82 -21.69 13.06
N GLN A 247 0.92 -22.66 13.96
CA GLN A 247 1.45 -23.99 13.64
C GLN A 247 0.60 -24.71 12.60
N ALA A 248 -0.73 -24.58 12.66
CA ALA A 248 -1.62 -25.20 11.69
C ALA A 248 -1.47 -24.59 10.29
N ILE A 249 -1.32 -23.26 10.18
CA ILE A 249 -1.03 -22.57 8.91
C ILE A 249 0.31 -23.06 8.34
N ILE A 250 1.35 -23.19 9.17
CA ILE A 250 2.66 -23.73 8.75
C ILE A 250 2.54 -25.18 8.26
N ASN A 251 1.75 -26.02 8.95
CA ASN A 251 1.56 -27.41 8.56
C ASN A 251 0.88 -27.53 7.20
N GLU A 252 -0.16 -26.72 6.95
CA GLU A 252 -0.83 -26.71 5.65
C GLU A 252 0.11 -26.21 4.55
N TYR A 253 0.92 -25.18 4.83
CA TYR A 253 1.96 -24.74 3.91
C TYR A 253 2.90 -25.89 3.51
N TYR A 254 3.42 -26.65 4.49
CA TYR A 254 4.33 -27.75 4.19
C TYR A 254 3.67 -28.88 3.41
N LYS A 255 2.39 -29.16 3.69
CA LYS A 255 1.60 -30.12 2.92
C LYS A 255 1.47 -29.65 1.46
N GLU A 256 1.04 -28.41 1.23
CA GLU A 256 0.82 -27.86 -0.11
C GLU A 256 2.14 -27.69 -0.90
N ILE A 257 3.18 -27.11 -0.29
CA ILE A 257 4.45 -26.85 -0.98
C ILE A 257 5.18 -28.14 -1.37
N SER A 258 5.01 -29.21 -0.59
CA SER A 258 5.59 -30.53 -0.92
C SER A 258 4.86 -31.24 -2.07
N ALA A 259 3.60 -30.90 -2.29
CA ALA A 259 2.77 -31.43 -3.37
C ALA A 259 2.87 -30.59 -4.66
N ALA A 260 3.36 -29.36 -4.56
CA ALA A 260 3.48 -28.43 -5.69
C ALA A 260 4.56 -28.89 -6.68
N ALA A 261 4.17 -29.09 -7.95
CA ALA A 261 5.05 -29.52 -9.02
C ALA A 261 5.59 -28.34 -9.85
N THR A 262 4.82 -27.24 -9.90
CA THR A 262 5.13 -26.05 -10.72
C THR A 262 5.49 -24.85 -9.86
N SER A 263 6.16 -23.87 -10.46
CA SER A 263 6.45 -22.59 -9.79
C SER A 263 5.18 -21.86 -9.35
N ASP A 264 4.10 -21.93 -10.14
CA ASP A 264 2.83 -21.27 -9.82
C ASP A 264 2.12 -21.93 -8.63
N GLU A 265 2.11 -23.27 -8.57
CA GLU A 265 1.60 -23.99 -7.40
C GLU A 265 2.41 -23.68 -6.13
N LYS A 266 3.73 -23.55 -6.26
CA LYS A 266 4.59 -23.14 -5.14
C LYS A 266 4.29 -21.71 -4.69
N LEU A 267 4.10 -20.78 -5.64
CA LEU A 267 3.71 -19.41 -5.33
C LEU A 267 2.37 -19.35 -4.59
N ILE A 268 1.37 -20.15 -5.01
CA ILE A 268 0.08 -20.23 -4.32
C ILE A 268 0.25 -20.72 -2.88
N ALA A 269 1.04 -21.79 -2.66
CA ALA A 269 1.30 -22.30 -1.30
C ALA A 269 1.99 -21.24 -0.41
N ILE A 270 2.96 -20.50 -0.95
CA ILE A 270 3.65 -19.40 -0.24
C ILE A 270 2.68 -18.25 0.06
N VAL A 271 1.84 -17.86 -0.91
CA VAL A 271 0.82 -16.81 -0.72
C VAL A 271 -0.14 -17.20 0.40
N LYS A 272 -0.64 -18.44 0.42
CA LYS A 272 -1.55 -18.91 1.47
C LYS A 272 -0.90 -18.88 2.86
N LEU A 273 0.37 -19.24 2.97
CA LEU A 273 1.13 -19.11 4.22
C LEU A 273 1.17 -17.65 4.69
N VAL A 274 1.63 -16.75 3.82
CA VAL A 274 1.86 -15.34 4.16
C VAL A 274 0.53 -14.63 4.47
N GLN A 275 -0.47 -14.79 3.61
CA GLN A 275 -1.80 -14.22 3.81
C GLN A 275 -2.48 -14.80 5.07
N GLY A 276 -2.38 -16.11 5.31
CA GLY A 276 -2.95 -16.72 6.50
C GLY A 276 -2.35 -16.17 7.79
N LEU A 277 -1.03 -15.93 7.82
CA LEU A 277 -0.35 -15.34 8.97
C LEU A 277 -0.67 -13.84 9.13
N GLU A 278 -0.71 -13.08 8.03
CA GLU A 278 -1.06 -11.65 8.07
C GLU A 278 -2.49 -11.43 8.56
N GLN A 279 -3.45 -12.20 8.03
CA GLN A 279 -4.83 -12.18 8.50
C GLN A 279 -4.95 -12.68 9.94
N LEU A 280 -4.16 -13.70 10.35
CA LEU A 280 -4.11 -14.16 11.75
C LEU A 280 -3.70 -13.00 12.69
N HIS A 281 -2.76 -12.19 12.19
CA HIS A 281 -2.19 -11.04 12.86
C HIS A 281 -1.64 -11.39 14.25
N PRO A 282 -0.79 -12.43 14.42
CA PRO A 282 -0.42 -12.98 15.72
C PRO A 282 0.43 -12.06 16.59
N PHE A 283 0.94 -10.94 16.07
CA PHE A 283 1.67 -9.94 16.85
C PHE A 283 0.86 -8.66 17.02
N GLU A 284 1.18 -7.88 18.05
CA GLU A 284 0.56 -6.56 18.27
C GLU A 284 0.95 -5.54 17.18
N ASP A 285 2.14 -5.71 16.59
CA ASP A 285 2.70 -4.83 15.56
C ASP A 285 3.71 -5.60 14.69
N ALA A 286 4.08 -5.03 13.55
CA ALA A 286 5.09 -5.53 12.61
C ALA A 286 4.77 -6.89 11.95
N ASN A 287 3.49 -7.27 11.86
CA ASN A 287 3.04 -8.46 11.11
C ASN A 287 3.44 -8.37 9.63
N CYS A 288 3.04 -7.30 8.95
CA CYS A 288 3.34 -7.08 7.53
C CYS A 288 4.85 -7.14 7.20
N ARG A 289 5.72 -6.53 8.02
CA ARG A 289 7.20 -6.62 7.85
C ARG A 289 7.69 -8.06 7.97
N THR A 290 7.19 -8.76 8.98
CA THR A 290 7.58 -10.15 9.28
C THR A 290 7.11 -11.09 8.17
N PHE A 291 5.85 -10.97 7.74
CA PHE A 291 5.23 -11.94 6.83
C PHE A 291 5.33 -11.53 5.37
N CYS A 292 4.83 -10.35 5.03
CA CYS A 292 4.68 -9.89 3.64
C CYS A 292 6.01 -9.48 3.00
N MET A 293 7.03 -9.11 3.79
CA MET A 293 8.34 -8.72 3.27
C MET A 293 9.42 -9.78 3.55
N LEU A 294 9.62 -10.17 4.81
CA LEU A 294 10.70 -11.09 5.20
C LEU A 294 10.36 -12.55 4.89
N LEU A 295 9.31 -13.10 5.50
CA LEU A 295 8.94 -14.50 5.33
C LEU A 295 8.59 -14.85 3.87
N LEU A 296 7.89 -13.95 3.17
CA LEU A 296 7.63 -14.08 1.74
C LEU A 296 8.92 -14.31 0.94
N ASN A 297 9.90 -13.42 1.08
CA ASN A 297 11.17 -13.53 0.36
C ASN A 297 12.00 -14.73 0.80
N ARG A 298 11.97 -15.09 2.09
CA ARG A 298 12.58 -16.32 2.60
C ARG A 298 12.04 -17.54 1.88
N GLU A 299 10.72 -17.72 1.83
CA GLU A 299 10.11 -18.91 1.23
C GLU A 299 10.28 -18.95 -0.28
N LEU A 300 10.27 -17.81 -0.96
CA LEU A 300 10.62 -17.75 -2.38
C LEU A 300 12.02 -18.31 -2.62
N ILE A 301 13.01 -17.83 -1.87
CA ILE A 301 14.41 -18.26 -2.01
C ILE A 301 14.59 -19.73 -1.62
N ALA A 302 13.99 -20.17 -0.50
CA ALA A 302 14.06 -21.56 -0.03
C ALA A 302 13.47 -22.56 -1.03
N ASN A 303 12.54 -22.12 -1.88
CA ASN A 303 11.92 -22.94 -2.91
C ASN A 303 12.50 -22.71 -4.32
N HIS A 304 13.67 -22.09 -4.41
CA HIS A 304 14.38 -21.78 -5.65
C HIS A 304 13.61 -20.86 -6.61
N LEU A 305 12.82 -19.94 -6.06
CA LEU A 305 12.14 -18.87 -6.79
C LEU A 305 12.88 -17.54 -6.62
N GLU A 306 12.66 -16.61 -7.54
CA GLU A 306 13.19 -15.25 -7.44
C GLU A 306 12.53 -14.51 -6.27
N PRO A 307 13.27 -13.71 -5.48
CA PRO A 307 12.66 -12.81 -4.50
C PRO A 307 11.82 -11.73 -5.20
N THR A 308 11.02 -10.98 -4.43
CA THR A 308 10.06 -10.02 -4.97
C THR A 308 10.11 -8.67 -4.24
N MET A 309 9.98 -7.60 -5.02
CA MET A 309 9.74 -6.23 -4.52
C MET A 309 8.23 -5.94 -4.65
N VAL A 310 7.47 -6.28 -3.62
CA VAL A 310 6.02 -6.07 -3.62
C VAL A 310 5.67 -4.59 -3.69
N ARG A 311 4.66 -4.26 -4.50
CA ARG A 311 4.27 -2.87 -4.73
C ARG A 311 3.76 -2.20 -3.46
N ASP A 312 2.78 -2.84 -2.84
CA ASP A 312 2.20 -2.49 -1.55
C ASP A 312 2.01 -3.80 -0.78
N PRO A 313 2.77 -4.03 0.30
CA PRO A 313 2.68 -5.26 1.09
C PRO A 313 1.39 -5.34 1.91
N ASN A 314 0.62 -4.25 2.06
CA ASN A 314 -0.68 -4.25 2.74
C ASN A 314 -1.80 -4.88 1.88
N PHE A 315 -1.47 -5.45 0.72
CA PHE A 315 -2.42 -6.17 -0.12
C PHE A 315 -2.72 -7.60 0.38
N PHE A 316 -1.91 -8.14 1.28
CA PHE A 316 -2.05 -9.53 1.74
C PHE A 316 -3.29 -9.77 2.61
N ASP A 317 -3.98 -8.73 3.09
CA ASP A 317 -5.20 -8.88 3.88
C ASP A 317 -6.41 -9.31 3.04
N LEU A 318 -6.79 -8.53 2.02
CA LEU A 318 -8.07 -8.70 1.29
C LEU A 318 -7.90 -8.67 -0.24
N LYS A 319 -6.73 -9.02 -0.79
CA LYS A 319 -6.60 -9.48 -2.19
C LYS A 319 -6.76 -10.99 -2.28
N SER A 320 -7.25 -11.49 -3.41
CA SER A 320 -7.34 -12.93 -3.64
C SER A 320 -5.95 -13.53 -3.76
N GLN A 321 -5.83 -14.83 -3.52
CA GLN A 321 -4.56 -15.54 -3.69
C GLN A 321 -4.02 -15.41 -5.12
N SER A 322 -4.88 -15.44 -6.14
CA SER A 322 -4.49 -15.25 -7.53
C SER A 322 -3.96 -13.84 -7.82
N GLU A 323 -4.58 -12.80 -7.26
CA GLU A 323 -4.09 -11.41 -7.37
C GLU A 323 -2.74 -11.24 -6.66
N LEU A 324 -2.56 -11.89 -5.51
CA LEU A 324 -1.28 -11.87 -4.78
C LEU A 324 -0.16 -12.60 -5.52
N VAL A 325 -0.46 -13.71 -6.22
CA VAL A 325 0.51 -14.36 -7.11
C VAL A 325 0.93 -13.39 -8.23
N THR A 326 -0.02 -12.69 -8.85
CA THR A 326 0.28 -11.65 -9.85
C THR A 326 1.14 -10.53 -9.27
N LEU A 327 0.81 -10.03 -8.08
CA LEU A 327 1.59 -9.01 -7.37
C LEU A 327 3.04 -9.45 -7.14
N ILE A 328 3.26 -10.70 -6.74
CA ILE A 328 4.59 -11.27 -6.54
C ILE A 328 5.36 -11.33 -7.86
N LYS A 329 4.73 -11.79 -8.94
CA LYS A 329 5.34 -11.86 -10.28
C LYS A 329 5.70 -10.48 -10.83
N GLU A 330 4.86 -9.47 -10.60
CA GLU A 330 5.17 -8.08 -10.93
C GLU A 330 6.40 -7.58 -10.17
N GLY A 331 6.49 -7.88 -8.88
CA GLY A 331 7.65 -7.53 -8.05
C GLY A 331 8.93 -8.27 -8.43
N GLN A 332 8.84 -9.53 -8.86
CA GLN A 332 9.95 -10.31 -9.43
C GLN A 332 10.44 -9.69 -10.75
N GLN A 333 9.52 -9.25 -11.61
CA GLN A 333 9.89 -8.57 -12.86
C GLN A 333 10.58 -7.23 -12.59
N HIS A 334 10.10 -6.47 -11.60
CA HIS A 334 10.71 -5.20 -11.22
C HIS A 334 12.13 -5.38 -10.63
N LEU A 335 12.33 -6.42 -9.81
CA LEU A 335 13.63 -6.77 -9.23
C LEU A 335 14.75 -6.89 -10.27
N LYS A 336 14.43 -7.33 -11.51
CA LYS A 336 15.42 -7.49 -12.59
C LYS A 336 16.18 -6.21 -12.94
N GLN A 337 15.61 -5.04 -12.64
CA GLN A 337 16.27 -3.73 -12.85
C GLN A 337 17.47 -3.52 -11.91
N TYR A 338 17.53 -4.26 -10.80
CA TYR A 338 18.52 -4.11 -9.74
C TYR A 338 19.44 -5.34 -9.62
N GLN A 339 19.39 -6.25 -10.59
CA GLN A 339 20.28 -7.40 -10.66
C GLN A 339 21.74 -6.92 -10.86
N PRO A 340 22.74 -7.65 -10.31
CA PRO A 340 24.14 -7.37 -10.59
C PRO A 340 24.39 -7.38 -12.10
N ASP A 341 25.19 -6.44 -12.59
CA ASP A 341 25.53 -6.35 -14.02
C ASP A 341 26.37 -7.57 -14.41
N ASN A 342 25.73 -8.67 -14.84
CA ASN A 342 26.42 -9.83 -15.36
C ASN A 342 26.08 -9.98 -16.84
N GLN A 343 27.08 -9.71 -17.70
CA GLN A 343 27.17 -10.07 -19.12
C GLN A 343 25.82 -10.22 -19.85
N GLN A 344 25.40 -9.16 -20.52
CA GLN A 344 24.59 -9.14 -21.74
C GLN A 344 24.13 -10.50 -22.31
N PRO A 345 22.88 -10.52 -22.80
CA PRO A 345 22.72 -10.06 -24.17
C PRO A 345 21.95 -8.74 -24.28
N ILE A 346 22.51 -7.84 -25.08
CA ILE A 346 21.79 -6.80 -25.83
C ILE A 346 20.59 -7.44 -26.55
N GLN A 347 19.49 -6.68 -26.58
CA GLN A 347 18.20 -6.83 -27.30
C GLN A 347 17.05 -7.41 -26.47
N SER A 348 15.87 -6.83 -26.40
CA SER A 348 15.34 -5.50 -26.80
C SER A 348 13.96 -5.37 -26.15
N VAL A 349 13.44 -4.15 -26.08
CA VAL A 349 12.17 -3.71 -25.47
C VAL A 349 10.89 -4.33 -26.12
N SER A 350 10.97 -5.47 -26.80
CA SER A 350 9.88 -6.09 -27.55
C SER A 350 9.02 -7.10 -26.78
N GLU A 351 9.38 -7.49 -25.55
CA GLU A 351 8.63 -8.51 -24.78
C GLU A 351 7.54 -7.94 -23.86
N LEU A 352 7.51 -6.62 -23.63
CA LEU A 352 6.37 -5.98 -22.95
C LEU A 352 5.13 -5.82 -23.86
N GLU A 353 5.30 -5.92 -25.18
CA GLU A 353 4.17 -5.92 -26.12
C GLU A 353 3.57 -7.32 -26.33
N SER A 354 4.33 -8.40 -26.11
CA SER A 354 3.82 -9.77 -26.26
C SER A 354 2.89 -10.19 -25.12
N THR A 355 3.05 -9.62 -23.92
CA THR A 355 2.11 -9.83 -22.80
C THR A 355 0.75 -9.18 -23.04
N LYS A 356 0.68 -8.10 -23.84
CA LYS A 356 -0.60 -7.53 -24.30
C LYS A 356 -1.26 -8.38 -25.40
N GLN A 357 -0.49 -9.05 -26.25
CA GLN A 357 -1.04 -9.93 -27.30
C GLN A 357 -1.57 -11.26 -26.77
N ILE A 358 -1.14 -11.72 -25.59
CA ILE A 358 -1.70 -12.92 -24.96
C ILE A 358 -3.17 -12.67 -24.55
N TYR A 359 -3.53 -11.47 -24.07
CA TYR A 359 -4.93 -11.13 -23.75
C TYR A 359 -5.88 -11.22 -24.96
N TYR A 360 -5.38 -11.02 -26.18
CA TYR A 360 -6.18 -11.16 -27.41
C TYR A 360 -6.21 -12.58 -27.99
N LYS A 361 -5.32 -13.49 -27.56
CA LYS A 361 -5.21 -14.86 -28.11
C LYS A 361 -5.97 -15.92 -27.33
N VAL A 362 -6.46 -15.63 -26.12
CA VAL A 362 -7.24 -16.59 -25.29
C VAL A 362 -8.76 -16.48 -25.52
N GLY A 363 -9.22 -15.68 -26.49
CA GLY A 363 -10.63 -15.69 -26.89
C GLY A 363 -11.62 -15.20 -25.83
N ILE A 364 -11.18 -14.32 -24.93
CA ILE A 364 -12.09 -13.54 -24.08
C ILE A 364 -12.33 -12.23 -24.83
N GLU A 365 -13.43 -12.16 -25.58
CA GLU A 365 -13.85 -10.90 -26.20
C GLU A 365 -14.20 -9.89 -25.09
N PRO A 366 -13.73 -8.63 -25.20
CA PRO A 366 -14.32 -7.54 -24.43
C PRO A 366 -15.80 -7.45 -24.82
N ILE A 367 -16.69 -7.37 -23.83
CA ILE A 367 -18.07 -6.97 -24.08
C ILE A 367 -18.01 -5.51 -24.53
N GLU A 368 -18.01 -5.29 -25.85
CA GLU A 368 -18.34 -4.01 -26.44
C GLU A 368 -19.84 -3.79 -26.23
N GLU A 369 -20.20 -2.97 -25.25
CA GLU A 369 -21.53 -2.37 -25.22
C GLU A 369 -21.61 -1.34 -26.36
N GLU A 370 -22.12 -1.78 -27.52
CA GLU A 370 -22.64 -0.85 -28.52
C GLU A 370 -23.76 0.00 -27.88
N PRO A 371 -23.75 1.33 -28.05
CA PRO A 371 -24.87 2.15 -27.64
C PRO A 371 -26.05 1.86 -28.58
N GLN A 372 -26.95 0.96 -28.15
CA GLN A 372 -28.21 0.77 -28.83
C GLN A 372 -29.04 2.06 -28.74
N SER A 373 -29.17 2.73 -29.88
CA SER A 373 -30.15 3.78 -30.11
C SER A 373 -31.56 3.23 -29.90
N LEU A 374 -32.17 3.58 -28.77
CA LEU A 374 -33.58 3.34 -28.49
C LEU A 374 -34.44 4.31 -29.31
N ASN A 375 -34.83 3.88 -30.51
CA ASN A 375 -35.95 4.46 -31.25
C ASN A 375 -36.67 3.36 -32.05
N LYS A 376 -37.51 2.57 -31.37
CA LYS A 376 -38.72 1.98 -31.94
C LYS A 376 -39.83 2.03 -30.88
N PRO A 377 -41.08 2.35 -31.27
CA PRO A 377 -42.17 2.57 -30.33
C PRO A 377 -42.69 1.24 -29.80
N LEU A 378 -42.88 1.16 -28.48
CA LEU A 378 -43.67 0.11 -27.84
C LEU A 378 -45.16 0.43 -28.03
N PRO A 379 -46.02 -0.60 -28.11
CA PRO A 379 -47.42 -0.44 -28.44
C PRO A 379 -48.21 0.18 -27.28
N ASP A 380 -49.15 1.04 -27.64
CA ASP A 380 -50.23 1.50 -26.78
C ASP A 380 -50.90 0.31 -26.09
N ASN A 381 -50.85 0.30 -24.75
CA ASN A 381 -52.05 0.24 -23.92
C ASN A 381 -51.72 0.45 -22.45
N ASP A 382 -52.50 1.36 -21.85
CA ASP A 382 -52.82 1.51 -20.44
C ASP A 382 -51.68 1.50 -19.42
N LEU A 383 -51.22 2.71 -19.08
CA LEU A 383 -50.99 3.17 -17.70
C LEU A 383 -50.68 4.68 -17.69
N GLN A 384 -51.68 5.50 -18.01
CA GLN A 384 -51.70 6.87 -17.50
C GLN A 384 -52.21 6.82 -16.06
N LYS A 385 -51.29 6.84 -15.09
CA LYS A 385 -51.40 7.51 -13.77
C LYS A 385 -50.21 7.12 -12.89
N GLU A 386 -49.15 7.91 -12.98
CA GLU A 386 -48.42 8.43 -11.81
C GLU A 386 -47.43 9.47 -12.30
N ILE A 387 -47.85 10.74 -12.22
CA ILE A 387 -46.94 11.88 -12.36
C ILE A 387 -46.06 11.85 -11.11
N LYS A 388 -44.77 11.50 -11.29
CA LYS A 388 -43.77 11.64 -10.22
C LYS A 388 -43.73 13.11 -9.76
N LYS A 389 -43.69 13.31 -8.44
CA LYS A 389 -43.70 14.63 -7.83
C LYS A 389 -42.46 15.44 -8.29
N PRO A 390 -42.59 16.75 -8.52
CA PRO A 390 -41.47 17.63 -8.90
C PRO A 390 -40.24 17.55 -7.97
N GLU A 391 -40.46 17.21 -6.69
CA GLU A 391 -39.43 17.09 -5.67
C GLU A 391 -38.44 15.92 -5.92
N GLU A 392 -38.87 14.83 -6.56
CA GLU A 392 -37.98 13.70 -6.91
C GLU A 392 -37.11 13.99 -8.14
N GLN A 393 -37.63 14.76 -9.09
CA GLN A 393 -36.85 15.24 -10.23
C GLN A 393 -35.80 16.27 -9.80
N GLN A 394 -36.13 17.12 -8.82
CA GLN A 394 -35.20 18.12 -8.30
C GLN A 394 -34.07 17.50 -7.47
N SER A 395 -34.34 16.41 -6.73
CA SER A 395 -33.30 15.62 -6.05
C SER A 395 -32.41 14.83 -7.02
N ALA A 396 -32.98 14.32 -8.12
CA ALA A 396 -32.20 13.64 -9.16
C ALA A 396 -31.31 14.64 -9.93
N LEU A 397 -31.83 15.83 -10.24
CA LEU A 397 -31.06 16.93 -10.81
C LEU A 397 -29.97 17.42 -9.87
N SER A 398 -30.22 17.59 -8.57
CA SER A 398 -29.16 18.00 -7.62
C SER A 398 -28.08 16.93 -7.44
N GLN A 399 -28.45 15.65 -7.52
CA GLN A 399 -27.47 14.56 -7.51
C GLN A 399 -26.67 14.49 -8.81
N LEU A 400 -27.31 14.72 -9.96
CA LEU A 400 -26.64 14.88 -11.26
C LEU A 400 -25.71 16.09 -11.26
N GLU A 401 -26.15 17.26 -10.77
CA GLU A 401 -25.33 18.47 -10.63
C GLU A 401 -24.14 18.26 -9.69
N SER A 402 -24.32 17.51 -8.59
CA SER A 402 -23.21 17.15 -7.69
C SER A 402 -22.21 16.17 -8.32
N ARG A 403 -22.68 15.29 -9.22
CA ARG A 403 -21.83 14.37 -9.99
C ARG A 403 -21.09 15.09 -11.10
N THR A 404 -21.76 15.97 -11.84
CA THR A 404 -21.14 16.81 -12.88
C THR A 404 -20.04 17.67 -12.27
N ASN A 405 -20.28 18.29 -11.11
CA ASN A 405 -19.25 19.06 -10.40
C ASN A 405 -18.07 18.18 -9.93
N TYR A 406 -18.34 16.94 -9.49
CA TYR A 406 -17.27 16.03 -9.08
C TYR A 406 -16.42 15.53 -10.27
N ASP A 407 -17.05 15.20 -11.39
CA ASP A 407 -16.34 14.79 -12.61
C ASP A 407 -15.51 15.94 -13.19
N ASP A 408 -16.04 17.17 -13.16
CA ASP A 408 -15.31 18.37 -13.56
C ASP A 408 -14.11 18.63 -12.64
N LEU A 409 -14.28 18.54 -11.32
CA LEU A 409 -13.18 18.66 -10.34
C LEU A 409 -12.11 17.60 -10.58
N ARG A 410 -12.52 16.35 -10.87
CA ARG A 410 -11.63 15.23 -11.17
C ARG A 410 -10.85 15.45 -12.45
N GLU A 411 -11.49 15.86 -13.52
CA GLU A 411 -10.80 16.13 -14.79
C GLU A 411 -9.88 17.35 -14.66
N ASN A 412 -10.31 18.40 -13.95
CA ASN A 412 -9.47 19.58 -13.69
C ASN A 412 -8.17 19.22 -12.96
N ILE A 413 -8.24 18.44 -11.88
CA ILE A 413 -7.02 18.05 -11.15
C ILE A 413 -6.15 17.08 -11.96
N ARG A 414 -6.77 16.23 -12.78
CA ARG A 414 -6.04 15.36 -13.72
C ARG A 414 -5.27 16.18 -14.74
N GLN A 415 -5.88 17.23 -15.31
CA GLN A 415 -5.21 18.14 -16.24
C GLN A 415 -4.10 18.94 -15.54
N GLU A 416 -4.31 19.37 -14.29
CA GLU A 416 -3.25 19.99 -13.49
C GLU A 416 -2.06 19.04 -13.30
N CYS A 417 -2.30 17.76 -13.00
CA CYS A 417 -1.24 16.75 -12.92
C CYS A 417 -0.47 16.61 -14.24
N LYS A 418 -1.16 16.59 -15.40
CA LYS A 418 -0.50 16.56 -16.72
C LYS A 418 0.42 17.76 -16.91
N GLN A 419 -0.07 18.96 -16.63
CA GLN A 419 0.70 20.20 -16.75
C GLN A 419 1.91 20.22 -15.81
N LEU A 420 1.76 19.71 -14.58
CA LEU A 420 2.86 19.62 -13.63
C LEU A 420 3.91 18.60 -14.06
N LEU A 421 3.51 17.46 -14.63
CA LEU A 421 4.44 16.47 -15.19
C LEU A 421 5.19 17.02 -16.39
N GLU A 422 4.52 17.74 -17.29
CA GLU A 422 5.17 18.43 -18.40
C GLU A 422 6.17 19.49 -17.89
N GLN A 423 5.80 20.27 -16.87
CA GLN A 423 6.73 21.20 -16.23
C GLN A 423 7.93 20.48 -15.62
N LEU A 424 7.71 19.33 -14.98
CA LEU A 424 8.75 18.53 -14.35
C LEU A 424 9.70 17.93 -15.41
N GLU A 425 9.17 17.42 -16.51
CA GLU A 425 9.94 16.92 -17.66
C GLU A 425 10.82 18.03 -18.26
N ASN A 426 10.29 19.25 -18.39
CA ASN A 426 11.06 20.42 -18.83
C ASN A 426 12.19 20.82 -17.86
N THR A 427 12.20 20.31 -16.62
CA THR A 427 13.32 20.54 -15.69
C THR A 427 14.44 19.51 -15.80
N ALA A 428 14.27 18.45 -16.59
CA ALA A 428 15.22 17.35 -16.73
C ALA A 428 16.48 17.77 -17.51
N TRP A 429 17.65 17.24 -17.13
CA TRP A 429 18.89 17.40 -17.91
C TRP A 429 19.06 16.37 -19.03
N GLY A 430 18.09 15.46 -19.18
CA GLY A 430 18.07 14.45 -20.22
C GLY A 430 17.75 13.03 -19.69
N PRO A 431 17.89 12.00 -20.54
CA PRO A 431 17.44 10.64 -20.25
C PRO A 431 18.25 9.93 -19.15
N ASN A 432 19.41 10.48 -18.76
CA ASN A 432 20.29 9.87 -17.75
C ASN A 432 19.84 10.17 -16.30
N ASP A 433 18.86 11.03 -16.10
CA ASP A 433 18.29 11.33 -14.79
C ASP A 433 17.27 10.26 -14.38
N HIS A 434 17.77 9.08 -13.97
CA HIS A 434 16.94 7.91 -13.76
C HIS A 434 15.84 8.12 -12.71
N TYR A 435 16.13 8.74 -11.56
CA TYR A 435 15.09 9.02 -10.54
C TYR A 435 13.98 9.93 -11.06
N LEU A 436 14.31 10.97 -11.82
CA LEU A 436 13.32 11.89 -12.37
C LEU A 436 12.49 11.22 -13.46
N ASN A 437 13.14 10.50 -14.37
CA ASN A 437 12.48 9.84 -15.48
C ASN A 437 11.59 8.68 -15.00
N GLU A 438 12.05 7.88 -14.03
CA GLU A 438 11.25 6.83 -13.39
C GLU A 438 10.03 7.42 -12.69
N PHE A 439 10.21 8.51 -11.93
CA PHE A 439 9.10 9.22 -11.29
C PHE A 439 8.07 9.72 -12.32
N ILE A 440 8.51 10.37 -13.40
CA ILE A 440 7.62 10.88 -14.45
C ILE A 440 6.85 9.73 -15.12
N VAL A 441 7.53 8.63 -15.47
CA VAL A 441 6.90 7.46 -16.08
C VAL A 441 5.88 6.84 -15.14
N GLU A 442 6.25 6.60 -13.87
CA GLU A 442 5.35 6.06 -12.85
C GLU A 442 4.10 6.93 -12.69
N LYS A 443 4.26 8.25 -12.57
CA LYS A 443 3.14 9.17 -12.37
C LYS A 443 2.27 9.32 -13.62
N ASN A 444 2.85 9.29 -14.82
CA ASN A 444 2.08 9.21 -16.06
C ASN A 444 1.27 7.92 -16.14
N ASP A 445 1.86 6.77 -15.80
CA ASP A 445 1.15 5.49 -15.75
C ASP A 445 -0.01 5.53 -14.75
N MET A 446 0.20 6.13 -13.58
CA MET A 446 -0.86 6.34 -12.58
C MET A 446 -1.98 7.25 -13.10
N LEU A 447 -1.66 8.26 -13.90
CA LEU A 447 -2.60 9.22 -14.48
C LEU A 447 -3.42 8.62 -15.64
N MET A 448 -2.84 7.67 -16.36
CA MET A 448 -3.45 6.95 -17.49
C MET A 448 -4.31 5.78 -17.06
N LYS A 449 -3.98 5.12 -15.94
CA LYS A 449 -4.88 4.19 -15.27
C LYS A 449 -6.09 4.99 -14.81
N ASP A 450 -7.28 4.67 -15.32
CA ASP A 450 -8.52 5.37 -14.94
C ASP A 450 -8.70 5.28 -13.42
N GLN A 451 -8.48 6.39 -12.73
CA GLN A 451 -8.62 6.45 -11.27
C GLN A 451 -10.03 6.94 -10.97
N GLU A 452 -10.89 6.01 -10.54
CA GLU A 452 -12.29 6.33 -10.23
C GLU A 452 -12.44 7.44 -9.17
N LEU A 453 -11.43 7.65 -8.31
CA LEU A 453 -11.51 8.53 -7.14
C LEU A 453 -10.67 9.81 -7.28
N TYR A 454 -11.32 10.97 -7.09
CA TYR A 454 -10.70 12.31 -7.04
C TYR A 454 -9.53 12.41 -6.05
N SER A 455 -9.66 11.77 -4.89
CA SER A 455 -8.63 11.78 -3.84
C SER A 455 -7.30 11.20 -4.30
N ASN A 456 -7.31 10.24 -5.23
CA ASN A 456 -6.08 9.68 -5.78
C ASN A 456 -5.34 10.71 -6.66
N TYR A 457 -6.07 11.51 -7.45
CA TYR A 457 -5.47 12.62 -8.21
C TYR A 457 -4.97 13.74 -7.30
N VAL A 458 -5.63 14.01 -6.17
CA VAL A 458 -5.11 14.97 -5.17
C VAL A 458 -3.76 14.51 -4.62
N LYS A 459 -3.65 13.24 -4.24
CA LYS A 459 -2.39 12.67 -3.76
C LYS A 459 -1.31 12.71 -4.85
N LEU A 460 -1.67 12.33 -6.08
CA LEU A 460 -0.76 12.38 -7.23
C LEU A 460 -0.26 13.81 -7.49
N ASN A 461 -1.17 14.80 -7.45
CA ASN A 461 -0.85 16.22 -7.61
C ASN A 461 0.16 16.69 -6.54
N GLN A 462 -0.05 16.33 -5.28
CA GLN A 462 0.85 16.66 -4.17
C GLN A 462 2.24 16.05 -4.36
N GLU A 463 2.32 14.78 -4.76
CA GLU A 463 3.60 14.11 -5.04
C GLU A 463 4.35 14.79 -6.19
N ILE A 464 3.67 15.13 -7.29
CA ILE A 464 4.29 15.82 -8.43
C ILE A 464 4.75 17.22 -8.04
N LYS A 465 3.95 17.96 -7.25
CA LYS A 465 4.33 19.28 -6.72
C LYS A 465 5.59 19.20 -5.87
N ALA A 466 5.66 18.24 -4.94
CA ALA A 466 6.84 18.06 -4.10
C ALA A 466 8.11 17.78 -4.92
N ALA A 467 8.01 16.95 -5.96
CA ALA A 467 9.12 16.70 -6.89
C ALA A 467 9.52 17.95 -7.68
N LEU A 468 8.53 18.70 -8.18
CA LEU A 468 8.76 19.95 -8.93
C LEU A 468 9.41 21.03 -8.04
N ASP A 469 8.95 21.17 -6.81
CA ASP A 469 9.51 22.08 -5.82
C ASP A 469 10.96 21.71 -5.50
N ALA A 470 11.27 20.42 -5.37
CA ALA A 470 12.65 19.98 -5.17
C ALA A 470 13.56 20.34 -6.36
N MET A 471 13.06 20.15 -7.59
CA MET A 471 13.77 20.50 -8.83
C MET A 471 13.88 22.00 -9.11
N ARG A 472 13.05 22.82 -8.44
CA ARG A 472 13.03 24.29 -8.48
C ARG A 472 13.61 24.94 -7.24
N SER A 473 14.10 24.16 -6.28
CA SER A 473 14.71 24.68 -5.07
C SER A 473 15.88 25.63 -5.38
N PRO A 474 16.18 26.60 -4.49
CA PRO A 474 17.32 27.50 -4.66
C PRO A 474 18.64 26.76 -4.89
N GLU A 475 18.82 25.65 -4.18
CA GLU A 475 20.03 24.83 -4.27
C GLU A 475 20.15 24.15 -5.64
N MET A 476 19.09 23.49 -6.13
CA MET A 476 19.10 22.91 -7.47
C MET A 476 19.25 23.93 -8.59
N ASN A 477 18.63 25.11 -8.44
CA ASN A 477 18.81 26.19 -9.42
C ASN A 477 20.26 26.69 -9.47
N ALA A 478 20.96 26.73 -8.32
CA ALA A 478 22.37 27.06 -8.29
C ALA A 478 23.22 25.99 -9.00
N VAL A 479 22.93 24.69 -8.78
CA VAL A 479 23.59 23.60 -9.50
C VAL A 479 23.34 23.70 -11.01
N LYS A 480 22.09 23.92 -11.44
CA LYS A 480 21.71 24.12 -12.86
C LYS A 480 22.46 25.27 -13.49
N LYS A 481 22.50 26.43 -12.81
CA LYS A 481 23.21 27.62 -13.31
C LYS A 481 24.70 27.37 -13.50
N GLU A 482 25.32 26.61 -12.59
CA GLU A 482 26.74 26.26 -12.69
C GLU A 482 27.02 25.28 -13.83
N VAL A 483 26.17 24.27 -13.99
CA VAL A 483 26.21 23.36 -15.13
C VAL A 483 26.06 24.13 -16.45
N ASP A 484 25.07 25.00 -16.57
CA ASP A 484 24.85 25.84 -17.76
C ASP A 484 26.05 26.74 -18.05
N ARG A 485 26.66 27.31 -17.01
CA ARG A 485 27.87 28.13 -17.13
C ARG A 485 29.03 27.32 -17.71
N LEU A 486 29.21 26.09 -17.24
CA LEU A 486 30.26 25.19 -17.75
C LEU A 486 29.99 24.80 -19.19
N GLU A 487 28.74 24.44 -19.52
CA GLU A 487 28.33 24.05 -20.88
C GLU A 487 28.46 25.22 -21.86
N LYS A 488 28.08 26.45 -21.50
CA LYS A 488 28.29 27.63 -22.36
C LYS A 488 29.76 27.87 -22.68
N LYS A 489 30.66 27.64 -21.71
CA LYS A 489 32.11 27.73 -21.94
C LYS A 489 32.65 26.61 -22.85
N THR A 490 31.85 25.59 -23.19
CA THR A 490 32.27 24.51 -24.09
C THR A 490 32.36 24.89 -25.56
N GLN A 491 31.83 26.05 -25.94
CA GLN A 491 31.88 26.52 -27.33
C GLN A 491 33.29 26.95 -27.80
N ASN A 492 34.28 27.05 -26.90
CA ASN A 492 35.66 27.38 -27.23
C ASN A 492 36.53 26.10 -27.42
N PHE A 493 37.50 26.14 -28.35
CA PHE A 493 38.32 24.98 -28.76
C PHE A 493 39.11 24.27 -27.62
N PHE A 494 39.34 24.95 -26.49
CA PHE A 494 40.09 24.41 -25.34
C PHE A 494 39.21 23.91 -24.17
N SER A 495 37.95 23.56 -24.42
CA SER A 495 36.93 23.44 -23.37
C SER A 495 36.56 22.04 -22.89
N GLN A 496 37.30 21.00 -23.30
CA GLN A 496 37.02 19.61 -22.89
C GLN A 496 36.92 19.44 -21.36
N GLY A 497 37.68 20.23 -20.60
CA GLY A 497 37.61 20.24 -19.14
C GLY A 497 36.25 20.70 -18.59
N ASN A 498 35.64 21.74 -19.17
CA ASN A 498 34.35 22.26 -18.71
C ASN A 498 33.22 21.27 -18.99
N LYS A 499 33.25 20.63 -20.18
CA LYS A 499 32.27 19.59 -20.54
C LYS A 499 32.34 18.41 -19.57
N ARG A 500 33.57 17.96 -19.25
CA ARG A 500 33.77 16.88 -18.29
C ARG A 500 33.24 17.25 -16.90
N ASN A 501 33.50 18.47 -16.43
CA ASN A 501 33.02 18.93 -15.12
C ASN A 501 31.49 19.04 -15.08
N ALA A 502 30.86 19.60 -16.13
CA ALA A 502 29.40 19.66 -16.22
C ALA A 502 28.78 18.25 -16.15
N ASN A 503 29.35 17.30 -16.89
CA ASN A 503 28.90 15.91 -16.87
C ASN A 503 29.08 15.23 -15.51
N LEU A 504 30.20 15.51 -14.81
CA LEU A 504 30.44 14.99 -13.46
C LEU A 504 29.40 15.51 -12.45
N ILE A 505 29.07 16.80 -12.52
CA ILE A 505 28.03 17.39 -11.66
C ILE A 505 26.67 16.77 -11.97
N LYS A 506 26.28 16.70 -13.26
CA LYS A 506 25.03 16.05 -13.69
C LYS A 506 24.94 14.62 -13.18
N GLN A 507 25.99 13.83 -13.38
CA GLN A 507 26.05 12.44 -12.92
C GLN A 507 25.91 12.34 -11.40
N ALA A 508 26.60 13.18 -10.63
CA ALA A 508 26.49 13.17 -9.17
C ALA A 508 25.06 13.48 -8.69
N VAL A 509 24.36 14.40 -9.35
CA VAL A 509 22.96 14.73 -9.03
C VAL A 509 22.00 13.62 -9.42
N PHE A 510 22.26 12.92 -10.53
CA PHE A 510 21.44 11.78 -10.94
C PHE A 510 21.42 10.67 -9.90
N GLU A 511 22.43 10.58 -9.03
CA GLU A 511 22.47 9.64 -7.90
C GLU A 511 21.70 10.14 -6.64
N VAL A 512 21.24 11.39 -6.62
CA VAL A 512 20.50 11.96 -5.48
C VAL A 512 19.00 11.67 -5.66
N PRO A 513 18.33 11.03 -4.67
CA PRO A 513 16.89 10.83 -4.68
C PRO A 513 16.14 12.14 -4.92
N LEU A 514 15.07 12.09 -5.70
CA LEU A 514 14.43 13.29 -6.27
C LEU A 514 14.03 14.32 -5.21
N LEU A 515 13.42 13.88 -4.11
CA LEU A 515 12.97 14.78 -3.04
C LEU A 515 14.12 15.34 -2.20
N GLU A 516 15.27 14.69 -2.15
CA GLU A 516 16.44 15.17 -1.41
C GLU A 516 17.24 16.24 -2.17
N ARG A 517 16.94 16.43 -3.46
CA ARG A 517 17.60 17.45 -4.29
C ARG A 517 17.33 18.87 -3.80
N ASN A 518 16.24 19.10 -3.06
CA ASN A 518 15.97 20.38 -2.41
C ASN A 518 17.01 20.79 -1.36
N GLN A 519 17.87 19.85 -0.95
CA GLN A 519 18.89 19.99 0.08
C GLN A 519 20.27 19.49 -0.41
N VAL A 520 20.56 19.64 -1.70
CA VAL A 520 21.82 19.22 -2.34
C VAL A 520 23.08 19.94 -1.81
N PHE A 521 22.94 20.96 -0.96
CA PHE A 521 24.00 21.58 -0.18
C PHE A 521 23.83 21.39 1.32
N SER A 522 22.61 21.51 1.83
CA SER A 522 22.35 21.52 3.27
C SER A 522 22.33 20.13 3.91
N ASN A 523 21.99 19.07 3.16
CA ASN A 523 21.97 17.71 3.71
C ASN A 523 23.39 17.14 3.80
N GLN A 524 24.02 17.30 4.97
CA GLN A 524 25.38 16.80 5.22
C GLN A 524 25.46 15.28 5.43
N GLN A 525 24.34 14.63 5.74
CA GLN A 525 24.31 13.21 6.08
C GLN A 525 24.18 12.31 4.84
N ASN A 526 23.64 12.83 3.73
CA ASN A 526 23.52 12.06 2.50
C ASN A 526 24.85 12.03 1.71
N GLN A 527 25.38 10.82 1.51
CA GLN A 527 26.64 10.61 0.77
C GLN A 527 26.54 10.98 -0.73
N ASN A 528 25.38 10.82 -1.37
CA ASN A 528 25.19 11.23 -2.76
C ASN A 528 25.13 12.75 -2.89
N VAL A 529 24.52 13.43 -1.92
CA VAL A 529 24.60 14.91 -1.81
C VAL A 529 26.05 15.36 -1.66
N GLN A 530 26.84 14.67 -0.84
CA GLN A 530 28.28 14.94 -0.70
C GLN A 530 29.03 14.80 -2.03
N LYS A 531 28.72 13.80 -2.87
CA LYS A 531 29.32 13.66 -4.21
C LYS A 531 29.02 14.85 -5.11
N VAL A 532 27.83 15.45 -5.02
CA VAL A 532 27.50 16.68 -5.77
C VAL A 532 28.40 17.83 -5.33
N ARG A 533 28.58 18.01 -4.01
CA ARG A 533 29.49 19.03 -3.46
C ARG A 533 30.93 18.82 -3.91
N GLU A 534 31.41 17.57 -3.90
CA GLU A 534 32.74 17.21 -4.38
C GLU A 534 32.91 17.46 -5.89
N ALA A 535 31.90 17.10 -6.70
CA ALA A 535 31.91 17.36 -8.13
C ALA A 535 31.98 18.88 -8.43
N LEU A 536 31.21 19.70 -7.70
CA LEU A 536 31.27 21.15 -7.78
C LEU A 536 32.63 21.70 -7.33
N ALA A 537 33.19 21.19 -6.23
CA ALA A 537 34.50 21.63 -5.73
C ALA A 537 35.66 21.25 -6.66
N SER A 538 35.54 20.15 -7.40
CA SER A 538 36.55 19.68 -8.36
C SER A 538 36.78 20.65 -9.53
N GLU A 539 35.80 21.50 -9.83
CA GLU A 539 35.92 22.59 -10.80
C GLU A 539 36.84 23.69 -10.25
N VAL A 540 36.65 24.05 -8.99
CA VAL A 540 37.31 25.18 -8.32
C VAL A 540 38.82 24.95 -8.17
N TYR A 541 39.25 23.70 -7.95
CA TYR A 541 40.65 23.36 -7.68
C TYR A 541 41.63 23.56 -8.86
N LYS A 542 41.13 23.78 -10.09
CA LYS A 542 41.99 24.00 -11.27
C LYS A 542 42.47 25.45 -11.43
N GLY A 543 42.03 26.39 -10.58
CA GLY A 543 42.57 27.74 -10.47
C GLY A 543 43.28 27.96 -9.12
N ARG A 544 44.60 28.11 -9.12
CA ARG A 544 45.44 28.26 -7.91
C ARG A 544 44.95 29.38 -6.96
N ASP A 545 45.03 29.09 -5.65
CA ASP A 545 45.08 29.97 -4.46
C ASP A 545 43.90 30.87 -4.07
N LYS A 546 42.70 30.73 -4.65
CA LYS A 546 41.47 31.41 -4.16
C LYS A 546 40.35 30.45 -3.72
N VAL A 547 40.73 29.25 -3.30
CA VAL A 547 39.92 28.02 -3.29
C VAL A 547 38.87 27.93 -2.18
N VAL A 548 39.09 28.53 -1.01
CA VAL A 548 38.12 28.46 0.10
C VAL A 548 37.01 29.52 -0.03
N THR A 549 37.31 30.63 -0.73
CA THR A 549 36.39 31.75 -0.86
C THR A 549 35.21 31.47 -1.80
N SER A 550 35.37 30.73 -2.91
CA SER A 550 34.25 30.60 -3.87
C SER A 550 33.15 29.64 -3.39
N PHE A 551 33.50 28.52 -2.75
CA PHE A 551 32.51 27.60 -2.18
C PHE A 551 31.79 28.26 -1.00
N LEU A 552 32.53 28.94 -0.11
CA LEU A 552 31.94 29.75 0.95
C LEU A 552 31.11 30.91 0.39
N ASN A 553 31.47 31.51 -0.74
CA ASN A 553 30.70 32.57 -1.37
C ASN A 553 29.42 32.03 -2.03
N VAL A 554 29.43 30.83 -2.61
CA VAL A 554 28.21 30.19 -3.13
C VAL A 554 27.30 29.84 -1.96
N GLN A 555 27.85 29.23 -0.91
CA GLN A 555 27.10 28.90 0.30
C GLN A 555 26.56 30.18 0.99
N GLN A 556 27.38 31.22 1.16
CA GLN A 556 26.94 32.52 1.70
C GLN A 556 25.94 33.22 0.79
N SER A 557 26.09 33.13 -0.54
CA SER A 557 25.14 33.71 -1.48
C SER A 557 23.79 32.98 -1.38
N ILE A 558 23.79 31.66 -1.20
CA ILE A 558 22.58 30.86 -1.00
C ILE A 558 21.97 31.18 0.36
N GLU A 559 22.76 31.20 1.44
CA GLU A 559 22.31 31.61 2.78
C GLU A 559 21.74 33.03 2.79
N THR A 560 22.33 33.95 2.03
CA THR A 560 21.84 35.32 1.87
C THR A 560 20.53 35.37 1.08
N GLN A 561 20.43 34.60 -0.01
CA GLN A 561 19.21 34.50 -0.83
C GLN A 561 18.04 33.94 0.00
N ILE A 562 18.27 32.85 0.74
CA ILE A 562 17.30 32.24 1.65
C ILE A 562 16.87 33.24 2.73
N LYS A 563 17.81 34.03 3.25
CA LYS A 563 17.50 35.06 4.25
C LYS A 563 16.67 36.22 3.69
N ILE A 564 16.85 36.57 2.42
CA ILE A 564 16.03 37.59 1.73
C ILE A 564 14.61 37.05 1.48
N GLU A 565 14.50 35.83 0.96
CA GLU A 565 13.20 35.22 0.63
C GLU A 565 12.35 34.99 1.90
N SER A 566 12.96 34.53 3.00
CA SER A 566 12.27 34.38 4.30
C SER A 566 11.80 35.70 4.91
N GLN A 567 12.50 36.83 4.65
CA GLN A 567 12.05 38.17 5.08
C GLN A 567 10.90 38.72 4.24
N ILE A 568 10.77 38.27 2.99
CA ILE A 568 9.65 38.64 2.11
C ILE A 568 8.39 37.86 2.50
N GLU A 569 8.51 36.57 2.80
CA GLU A 569 7.37 35.74 3.20
C GLU A 569 6.87 36.05 4.61
N ASN A 570 7.74 36.50 5.51
CA ASN A 570 7.39 36.89 6.88
C ASN A 570 7.93 38.29 7.19
N PRO A 571 7.29 39.35 6.69
CA PRO A 571 7.72 40.71 7.02
C PRO A 571 7.64 40.90 8.54
N PRO A 572 8.67 41.47 9.19
CA PRO A 572 8.64 41.70 10.62
C PRO A 572 7.42 42.53 10.97
N SER A 573 6.56 42.00 11.85
CA SER A 573 5.35 42.69 12.29
C SER A 573 5.74 44.06 12.86
N GLU A 574 5.43 45.14 12.14
CA GLU A 574 5.57 46.49 12.67
C GLU A 574 4.66 46.61 13.88
N SER A 575 5.25 46.51 15.07
CA SER A 575 4.61 46.94 16.30
C SER A 575 4.36 48.44 16.18
N LEU A 576 3.12 48.81 15.85
CA LEU A 576 2.60 50.17 15.94
C LEU A 576 2.91 50.73 17.33
N LYS A 577 3.99 51.50 17.44
CA LYS A 577 4.22 52.40 18.57
C LYS A 577 3.32 53.61 18.36
N MET A 578 2.13 53.58 18.95
CA MET A 578 1.31 54.78 19.11
C MET A 578 2.10 55.82 19.93
N LYS A 579 2.18 57.04 19.39
CA LYS A 579 2.46 58.27 20.13
C LYS A 579 1.17 59.03 20.32
#